data_AF-A0A353Y258-F1
#
_entry.id   AF-A0A353Y258-F1
#
_cell.length_a   1.000
_cell.length_b   1.000
_cell.length_c   1.000
_cell.angle_alpha   90.00
_cell.angle_beta   90.00
_cell.angle_gamma   90.00
#
_symmetry.space_group_name_H-M   'P 1'
#
loop_
_entity.id
_entity.type
_entity.pdbx_description
1 polymer ?
#
loop_
_entity_poly.entity_id
_entity_poly.type
_entity_poly.pdbx_seq_one_letter_code
_entity_poly.pdbx_strand_id
1 'polypeptide(L)'
;MQSGNLVLYWPDLGNTVSIAALVLAVAVFVFGLFSGARANKVRVLFAVVLASLLGWLIMPLALQAAATVRLSSTGTGLMIMITVMLVFVAVLATSIYEIITVSISDVGLASKK
;
A
#
# COMPACT_ATOMS: atom_id res chain seq x y z
N MET A 1 18.07 -28.37 -3.43
CA MET A 1 16.83 -27.57 -3.41
C MET A 1 16.66 -26.97 -4.78
N GLN A 2 15.60 -27.34 -5.49
CA GLN A 2 15.36 -26.91 -6.86
C GLN A 2 15.06 -25.41 -6.83
N SER A 3 16.02 -24.57 -7.23
CA SER A 3 15.79 -23.16 -7.50
C SER A 3 14.98 -23.06 -8.79
N GLY A 4 13.70 -23.41 -8.70
CA GLY A 4 12.76 -23.08 -9.75
C GLY A 4 12.84 -21.57 -9.98
N ASN A 5 13.08 -21.16 -11.22
CA ASN A 5 12.99 -19.75 -11.59
C ASN A 5 11.58 -19.27 -11.22
N LEU A 6 11.47 -18.56 -10.09
CA LEU A 6 10.24 -17.91 -9.66
C LEU A 6 10.01 -16.72 -10.58
N VAL A 7 9.31 -16.97 -11.69
CA VAL A 7 8.86 -15.92 -12.60
C VAL A 7 7.61 -15.30 -11.97
N LEU A 8 7.76 -14.12 -11.37
CA LEU A 8 6.64 -13.31 -10.90
C LEU A 8 5.97 -12.65 -12.11
N TYR A 9 4.80 -13.17 -12.47
CA TYR A 9 3.95 -12.56 -13.48
C TYR A 9 2.97 -11.59 -12.82
N TRP A 10 2.89 -10.36 -13.35
CA TRP A 10 1.95 -9.35 -12.89
C TRP A 10 1.28 -8.66 -14.09
N PRO A 11 -0.02 -8.34 -14.03
CA PRO A 11 -0.70 -7.66 -15.13
C PRO A 11 -0.10 -6.27 -15.39
N ASP A 12 0.14 -5.97 -16.66
CA ASP A 12 0.55 -4.63 -17.12
C ASP A 12 -0.70 -3.74 -17.26
N LEU A 13 -0.92 -2.88 -16.27
CA LEU A 13 -2.02 -1.92 -16.22
C LEU A 13 -1.60 -0.54 -16.75
N GLY A 14 -0.39 -0.42 -17.32
CA GLY A 14 0.20 0.83 -17.76
C GLY A 14 0.82 1.63 -16.60
N ASN A 15 2.02 2.18 -16.83
CA ASN A 15 2.78 2.94 -15.83
C ASN A 15 1.98 4.11 -15.23
N THR A 16 1.10 4.74 -16.00
CA THR A 16 0.26 5.85 -15.52
C THR A 16 -0.61 5.45 -14.32
N VAL A 17 -1.22 4.27 -14.36
CA VAL A 17 -2.11 3.79 -13.28
C VAL A 17 -1.29 3.50 -12.02
N SER A 18 -0.15 2.83 -12.17
CA SER A 18 0.73 2.53 -11.04
C SER A 18 1.33 3.79 -10.43
N ILE A 19 1.68 4.80 -11.24
CA ILE A 19 2.19 6.09 -10.75
C ILE A 19 1.08 6.82 -9.98
N ALA A 20 -0.14 6.87 -10.52
CA ALA A 20 -1.27 7.49 -9.83
C ALA A 20 -1.56 6.79 -8.49
N ALA A 21 -1.51 5.45 -8.45
CA ALA A 21 -1.66 4.67 -7.23
C ALA A 21 -0.54 4.97 -6.23
N LEU A 22 0.71 5.09 -6.68
CA LEU A 22 1.85 5.44 -5.85
C LEU A 22 1.70 6.83 -5.24
N VAL A 23 1.30 7.83 -6.04
CA VAL A 23 1.05 9.20 -5.56
C VAL A 23 -0.07 9.21 -4.52
N LEU A 24 -1.16 8.49 -4.76
CA LEU A 24 -2.27 8.36 -3.81
C LEU A 24 -1.80 7.71 -2.50
N ALA A 25 -1.01 6.65 -2.59
CA ALA A 25 -0.46 5.96 -1.43
C ALA A 25 0.46 6.86 -0.59
N VAL A 26 1.32 7.67 -1.23
CA VAL A 26 2.15 8.65 -0.53
C VAL A 26 1.29 9.72 0.15
N ALA A 27 0.28 10.25 -0.52
CA ALA A 27 -0.64 11.22 0.07
C ALA A 27 -1.33 10.65 1.31
N VAL A 28 -1.87 9.43 1.19
CA VAL A 28 -2.48 8.68 2.30
C VAL A 28 -1.51 8.51 3.46
N PHE A 29 -0.26 8.13 3.20
CA PHE A 29 0.74 8.00 4.27
C PHE A 29 0.95 9.31 5.02
N VAL A 30 1.14 10.42 4.28
CA VAL A 30 1.35 11.76 4.86
C VAL A 30 0.15 12.21 5.69
N PHE A 31 -1.08 12.04 5.20
CA PHE A 31 -2.28 12.40 5.95
C PHE A 31 -2.49 11.51 7.18
N GLY A 32 -2.11 10.24 7.11
CA GLY A 32 -2.17 9.32 8.24
C GLY A 32 -1.32 9.78 9.43
N LEU A 33 -0.11 10.31 9.18
CA LEU A 33 0.81 10.75 10.26
C LEU A 33 0.23 11.80 11.22
N PHE A 34 -0.80 12.54 10.81
CA PHE A 34 -1.39 13.63 11.59
C PHE A 34 -2.69 13.26 12.31
N SER A 35 -3.09 11.98 12.30
CA SER A 35 -4.50 11.62 12.42
C SER A 35 -4.85 10.72 13.64
N GLY A 36 -4.43 11.05 14.86
CA GLY A 36 -4.91 10.49 16.15
C GLY A 36 -5.77 9.20 16.16
N ALA A 37 -5.15 8.04 16.45
CA ALA A 37 -5.77 6.72 16.39
C ALA A 37 -6.98 6.48 17.33
N ARG A 38 -8.15 6.10 16.77
CA ARG A 38 -9.31 5.55 17.52
C ARG A 38 -9.83 4.26 16.90
N ALA A 39 -9.98 3.17 17.66
CA ALA A 39 -10.29 1.79 17.21
C ALA A 39 -11.77 1.53 16.76
N ASN A 40 -12.04 1.04 15.53
CA ASN A 40 -13.34 0.51 15.04
C ASN A 40 -13.14 -0.59 13.97
N LYS A 41 -13.78 -1.76 14.14
CA LYS A 41 -13.65 -2.96 13.28
C LYS A 41 -13.96 -2.71 11.80
N VAL A 42 -15.00 -1.95 11.47
CA VAL A 42 -15.38 -1.69 10.06
C VAL A 42 -14.34 -0.82 9.34
N ARG A 43 -13.77 0.15 10.06
CA ARG A 43 -12.75 1.06 9.53
C ARG A 43 -11.44 0.32 9.27
N VAL A 44 -11.07 -0.62 10.14
CA VAL A 44 -9.89 -1.49 9.93
C VAL A 44 -10.07 -2.30 8.66
N LEU A 45 -11.22 -2.96 8.47
CA LEU A 45 -11.46 -3.78 7.29
C LEU A 45 -11.35 -2.96 6.00
N PHE A 46 -12.00 -1.79 5.94
CA PHE A 46 -11.94 -0.92 4.77
C PHE A 46 -10.51 -0.44 4.48
N ALA A 47 -9.76 -0.07 5.51
CA ALA A 47 -8.38 0.38 5.37
C ALA A 47 -7.45 -0.72 4.84
N VAL A 48 -7.59 -1.95 5.34
CA VAL A 48 -6.83 -3.11 4.86
C VAL A 48 -7.14 -3.41 3.40
N VAL A 49 -8.42 -3.38 3.00
CA VAL A 49 -8.82 -3.62 1.61
C VAL A 49 -8.26 -2.54 0.68
N LEU A 50 -8.40 -1.26 1.04
CA LEU A 50 -7.92 -0.15 0.21
C LEU A 50 -6.39 -0.17 0.10
N ALA A 51 -5.67 -0.42 1.19
CA ALA A 51 -4.22 -0.53 1.18
C ALA A 51 -3.73 -1.71 0.33
N SER A 52 -4.43 -2.85 0.40
CA SER A 52 -4.09 -4.03 -0.42
C SER A 52 -4.28 -3.75 -1.91
N LEU A 53 -5.37 -3.05 -2.29
CA LEU A 53 -5.60 -2.63 -3.68
C LEU A 53 -4.51 -1.67 -4.17
N LEU A 54 -4.12 -0.68 -3.34
CA LEU A 54 -3.05 0.24 -3.70
C LEU A 54 -1.70 -0.45 -3.84
N GLY A 55 -1.34 -1.34 -2.90
CA GLY A 55 -0.15 -2.17 -3.01
C GLY A 55 -0.14 -3.01 -4.28
N TRP A 56 -1.29 -3.60 -4.63
CA TRP A 56 -1.44 -4.38 -5.85
C TRP A 56 -1.21 -3.55 -7.12
N LEU A 57 -1.75 -2.32 -7.18
CA LEU A 57 -1.61 -1.42 -8.31
C LEU A 57 -0.20 -0.83 -8.45
N ILE A 58 0.56 -0.73 -7.35
CA ILE A 58 1.94 -0.23 -7.32
C ILE A 58 2.95 -1.32 -7.71
N MET A 59 2.59 -2.60 -7.57
CA MET A 59 3.48 -3.73 -7.82
C MET A 59 4.18 -3.74 -9.20
N PRO A 60 3.56 -3.33 -10.34
CA PRO A 60 4.28 -3.20 -11.62
C PRO A 60 5.49 -2.27 -11.54
N LEU A 61 5.38 -1.15 -10.83
CA LEU A 61 6.50 -0.23 -10.62
C LEU A 61 7.55 -0.82 -9.70
N ALA A 62 7.14 -1.54 -8.66
CA ALA A 62 8.07 -2.24 -7.77
C ALA A 62 8.88 -3.31 -8.51
N LEU A 63 8.23 -4.05 -9.43
CA LEU A 63 8.88 -5.03 -10.30
C LEU A 63 9.84 -4.37 -11.29
N GLN A 64 9.45 -3.24 -11.90
CA GLN A 64 10.34 -2.46 -12.78
C GLN A 64 11.57 -1.95 -12.01
N ALA A 65 11.39 -1.41 -10.80
CA ALA A 65 12.48 -0.97 -9.93
C ALA A 65 13.39 -2.15 -9.49
N ALA A 66 12.81 -3.32 -9.21
CA ALA A 66 13.59 -4.51 -8.89
C ALA A 66 14.40 -5.02 -10.09
N ALA A 67 13.86 -4.88 -11.32
CA ALA A 67 14.55 -5.25 -12.54
C ALA A 67 15.74 -4.32 -12.84
N THR A 68 15.62 -3.01 -12.62
CA THR A 68 16.73 -2.06 -12.85
C THR A 68 17.91 -2.29 -11.91
N VAL A 69 17.66 -2.76 -10.68
CA VAL A 69 18.69 -3.05 -9.66
C VAL A 69 19.15 -4.52 -9.71
N ARG A 70 18.66 -5.33 -10.67
CA ARG A 70 18.90 -6.79 -10.78
C ARG A 70 18.44 -7.62 -9.57
N LEU A 71 17.65 -7.03 -8.66
CA LEU A 71 17.07 -7.72 -7.50
C LEU A 71 16.13 -8.85 -7.91
N SER A 72 15.44 -8.70 -9.05
CA SER A 72 14.52 -9.72 -9.57
C SER A 72 15.19 -11.00 -10.08
N SER A 73 16.51 -10.99 -10.30
CA SER A 73 17.28 -12.14 -10.81
C SER A 73 17.67 -13.16 -9.74
N THR A 74 17.44 -12.84 -8.46
CA THR A 74 17.79 -13.72 -7.33
C THR A 74 16.55 -14.00 -6.48
N GLY A 75 16.40 -15.24 -6.01
CA GLY A 75 15.31 -15.61 -5.10
C GLY A 75 15.30 -14.74 -3.83
N THR A 76 16.48 -14.41 -3.30
CA THR A 76 16.63 -13.50 -2.15
C THR A 76 16.15 -12.08 -2.45
N GLY A 77 16.48 -11.52 -3.62
CA GLY A 77 16.03 -10.18 -4.00
C GLY A 77 14.52 -10.08 -4.21
N LEU A 78 13.89 -11.13 -4.75
CA LEU A 78 12.44 -11.23 -4.82
C LEU A 78 11.80 -11.25 -3.43
N MET A 79 12.37 -12.02 -2.49
CA MET A 79 11.87 -12.06 -1.10
C MET A 79 11.98 -10.71 -0.40
N ILE A 80 13.10 -9.98 -0.59
CA ILE A 80 13.28 -8.64 -0.06
C ILE A 80 12.21 -7.69 -0.62
N MET A 81 12.01 -7.69 -1.94
CA MET A 81 11.02 -6.86 -2.61
C MET A 81 9.60 -7.13 -2.08
N ILE A 82 9.20 -8.41 -1.98
CA ILE A 82 7.90 -8.78 -1.43
C ILE A 82 7.76 -8.30 0.01
N THR A 83 8.81 -8.46 0.83
CA THR A 83 8.80 -8.03 2.23
C THR A 83 8.62 -6.51 2.35
N VAL A 84 9.34 -5.73 1.53
CA VAL A 84 9.18 -4.27 1.47
C VAL A 84 7.75 -3.89 1.07
N MET A 85 7.17 -4.57 0.08
CA MET A 85 5.78 -4.33 -0.34
C MET A 85 4.78 -4.66 0.76
N LEU A 86 4.98 -5.75 1.51
CA LEU A 86 4.12 -6.11 2.65
C LEU A 86 4.17 -5.05 3.75
N VAL A 87 5.37 -4.59 4.12
CA VAL A 87 5.54 -3.51 5.10
C VAL A 87 4.88 -2.22 4.61
N PHE A 88 5.08 -1.88 3.33
CA PHE A 88 4.46 -0.72 2.72
C PHE A 88 2.92 -0.78 2.79
N VAL A 89 2.31 -1.92 2.43
CA VAL A 89 0.87 -2.11 2.52
C VAL A 89 0.37 -2.02 3.97
N ALA A 90 1.12 -2.56 4.95
CA ALA A 90 0.76 -2.46 6.36
C ALA A 90 0.78 -1.01 6.87
N VAL A 91 1.77 -0.23 6.43
CA VAL A 91 1.86 1.21 6.72
C VAL A 91 0.66 1.93 6.11
N LEU A 92 0.35 1.69 4.83
CA LEU A 92 -0.82 2.27 4.18
C LEU A 92 -2.13 1.92 4.90
N ALA A 93 -2.30 0.66 5.30
CA ALA A 93 -3.49 0.23 6.03
C ALA A 93 -3.65 1.02 7.34
N THR A 94 -2.54 1.25 8.05
CA THR A 94 -2.55 2.05 9.28
C THR A 94 -2.89 3.50 8.97
N SER A 95 -2.28 4.11 7.96
CA SER A 95 -2.54 5.51 7.59
C SER A 95 -3.98 5.74 7.09
N ILE A 96 -4.52 4.86 6.24
CA ILE A 96 -5.92 4.94 5.77
C ILE A 96 -6.87 4.82 6.95
N TYR A 97 -6.60 3.84 7.82
CA TYR A 97 -7.38 3.62 9.01
C TYR A 97 -7.45 4.89 9.86
N GLU A 98 -6.28 5.46 10.10
CA GLU A 98 -6.09 6.65 10.88
C GLU A 98 -6.91 7.82 10.30
N ILE A 99 -6.74 8.13 9.00
CA ILE A 99 -7.50 9.18 8.29
C ILE A 99 -9.01 9.00 8.45
N ILE A 100 -9.53 7.80 8.18
CA ILE A 100 -10.96 7.52 8.28
C ILE A 100 -11.45 7.78 9.72
N THR A 101 -10.62 7.49 10.71
CA THR A 101 -11.01 7.65 12.10
C THR A 101 -11.10 9.10 12.56
N VAL A 102 -10.20 9.97 12.09
CA VAL A 102 -10.23 11.41 12.41
C VAL A 102 -11.26 12.14 11.56
N SER A 103 -11.27 11.95 10.24
CA SER A 103 -12.18 12.68 9.36
C SER A 103 -13.66 12.49 9.73
N ILE A 104 -14.06 11.29 10.15
CA ILE A 104 -15.45 11.05 10.59
C ILE A 104 -15.71 11.64 11.99
N SER A 105 -14.70 11.72 12.86
CA SER A 105 -14.86 12.34 14.19
C SER A 105 -15.16 13.84 14.07
N ASP A 106 -14.59 14.54 13.08
CA ASP A 106 -14.90 15.95 12.81
C ASP A 106 -16.28 16.15 12.19
N VAL A 107 -16.70 15.26 11.27
CA VAL A 107 -18.05 15.33 10.66
C VAL A 107 -19.16 15.11 11.71
N GLY A 108 -18.93 14.25 12.71
CA GLY A 108 -19.90 13.99 13.79
C GLY A 108 -20.07 15.16 14.79
N LEU A 109 -19.10 16.07 14.88
CA LEU A 109 -19.16 17.25 15.75
C LEU A 109 -19.76 18.48 15.04
N ALA A 110 -19.69 18.54 13.71
CA ALA A 110 -20.29 19.63 12.92
C ALA A 110 -21.83 19.60 12.90
N SER A 111 -22.46 18.45 13.19
CA SER A 111 -23.93 18.30 13.22
C SER A 111 -24.58 18.77 14.53
N LYS A 112 -23.81 19.21 15.52
CA LYS A 112 -24.33 19.80 16.77
C LYS A 112 -23.95 21.28 16.88
N LYS A 113 -24.47 22.11 15.96
CA LYS A 113 -24.68 23.53 16.19
C LYS A 113 -26.01 23.95 15.59
#